data_AF-A0A351IYV5-F1
#
_entry.id   AF-A0A351IYV5-F1
#
_cell.length_a   1.000
_cell.length_b   1.000
_cell.length_c   1.000
_cell.angle_alpha   90.00
_cell.angle_beta   90.00
_cell.angle_gamma   90.00
#
_symmetry.space_group_name_H-M   'P 1'
#
loop_
_entity.id
_entity.type
_entity.pdbx_description
1 polymer ?
#
loop_
_entity_poly.entity_id
_entity_poly.type
_entity_poly.pdbx_seq_one_letter_code
_entity_poly.pdbx_strand_id
1 'polypeptide(L)'
;CGLPKEMALELFKPFVMKRLCETGKASNIKDAKKKVERVYDEVWDALECVIKERPVLLNRAPTLHRLSIQAFEPVLVEGRAIKLHPLVCSAFNADFDGDQMPVHVPLSAEAQAEARFLMLSANNLLKPVNGKAVTVPTQDMVLGSYYLTYEKTNKIIPDDQIKKIYRDFNEANMAYENGELHLHERIKVRMSAEFEGETVSGLVVATLGQLIFNQIIPQNLHLVDRSKRENVLLPEISFAVTKGKLGDIIDRCIKYAGPTRTAEVLDDIKALGFKYSTRGAITISVSDMTVPPQKKIILAEADKKVDAVFDMFAEGIISDDERHKSVVKIWEDATNAVTEALNKNLTEDNPINMMAVSGARGSIKQIRQLAGMRGLMATATGKTLELPIKANFREGLNILEYFIAA
;
A
#
# COMPACT_ATOMS: atom_id res chain seq x y z
N CYS A 1 -0.64 -17.82 -9.41
CA CYS A 1 -1.25 -18.03 -8.07
C CYS A 1 -0.77 -19.37 -7.53
N GLY A 2 -0.66 -19.52 -6.21
CA GLY A 2 -0.31 -20.82 -5.61
C GLY A 2 -1.56 -21.67 -5.40
N LEU A 3 -1.67 -22.83 -6.04
CA LEU A 3 -2.76 -23.78 -5.82
C LEU A 3 -2.31 -24.95 -4.94
N PRO A 4 -3.08 -25.31 -3.90
CA PRO A 4 -2.87 -26.52 -3.12
C PRO A 4 -2.78 -27.77 -4.00
N LYS A 5 -1.78 -28.61 -3.74
CA LYS A 5 -1.58 -29.91 -4.40
C LYS A 5 -2.85 -30.78 -4.44
N GLU A 6 -3.53 -30.94 -3.30
CA GLU A 6 -4.77 -31.73 -3.19
C GLU A 6 -5.91 -31.17 -4.05
N MET A 7 -6.11 -29.84 -4.03
CA MET A 7 -7.14 -29.17 -4.82
C MET A 7 -6.86 -29.25 -6.32
N ALA A 8 -5.61 -29.02 -6.71
CA ALA A 8 -5.20 -29.08 -8.10
C ALA A 8 -5.37 -30.50 -8.68
N LEU A 9 -5.10 -31.54 -7.89
CA LEU A 9 -5.28 -32.92 -8.32
C LEU A 9 -6.73 -33.24 -8.70
N GLU A 10 -7.70 -32.81 -7.90
CA GLU A 10 -9.12 -33.01 -8.21
C GLU A 10 -9.59 -32.16 -9.40
N LEU A 11 -9.14 -30.90 -9.50
CA LEU A 11 -9.51 -30.01 -10.62
C LEU A 11 -8.96 -30.52 -11.97
N PHE A 12 -7.74 -31.03 -12.00
CA PHE A 12 -7.06 -31.46 -13.22
C PHE A 12 -7.11 -32.99 -13.45
N LYS A 13 -7.88 -33.72 -12.64
CA LYS A 13 -8.05 -35.17 -12.67
C LYS A 13 -8.15 -35.80 -14.06
N PRO A 14 -9.05 -35.35 -14.98
CA PRO A 14 -9.16 -35.96 -16.31
C PRO A 14 -7.88 -35.79 -17.15
N PHE A 15 -7.20 -34.66 -17.01
CA PHE A 15 -5.97 -34.36 -17.75
C PHE A 15 -4.78 -35.16 -17.22
N VAL A 16 -4.69 -35.33 -15.89
CA VAL A 16 -3.67 -36.17 -15.26
C VAL A 16 -3.85 -37.63 -15.67
N MET A 17 -5.09 -38.14 -15.68
CA MET A 17 -5.39 -39.50 -16.14
C MET A 17 -4.98 -39.71 -17.60
N LYS A 18 -5.29 -38.77 -18.49
CA LYS A 18 -4.85 -38.80 -19.89
C LYS A 18 -3.33 -38.85 -19.99
N ARG A 19 -2.62 -38.02 -19.22
CA ARG A 19 -1.16 -37.93 -19.24
C ARG A 19 -0.49 -39.21 -18.72
N LEU A 20 -1.04 -39.83 -17.69
CA LEU A 20 -0.53 -41.10 -17.15
C LEU A 20 -0.65 -42.25 -18.16
N CYS A 21 -1.72 -42.29 -18.95
CA CYS A 21 -1.87 -43.25 -20.04
C CYS A 21 -0.89 -42.97 -21.19
N GLU A 22 -0.74 -41.70 -21.61
CA GLU A 22 0.19 -41.31 -22.68
C GLU A 22 1.66 -41.61 -22.34
N THR A 23 2.03 -41.46 -21.06
CA THR A 23 3.41 -41.71 -20.59
C THR A 23 3.69 -43.20 -20.31
N GLY A 24 2.71 -44.08 -20.50
CA GLY A 24 2.83 -45.51 -20.21
C GLY A 24 2.92 -45.84 -18.72
N LYS A 25 2.81 -44.83 -17.83
CA LYS A 25 2.78 -45.04 -16.38
C LYS A 25 1.48 -45.75 -15.96
N ALA A 26 0.37 -45.60 -16.68
CA ALA A 26 -0.86 -46.36 -16.46
C ALA A 26 -1.23 -47.18 -17.71
N SER A 27 -1.66 -48.44 -17.52
CA SER A 27 -1.99 -49.32 -18.66
C SER A 27 -3.36 -49.01 -19.29
N ASN A 28 -4.30 -48.50 -18.49
CA ASN A 28 -5.65 -48.15 -18.95
C ASN A 28 -6.27 -47.04 -18.08
N ILE A 29 -7.40 -46.47 -18.51
CA ILE A 29 -8.08 -45.38 -17.80
C ILE A 29 -8.52 -45.80 -16.39
N LYS A 30 -8.88 -47.07 -16.18
CA LYS A 30 -9.28 -47.59 -14.86
C LYS A 30 -8.09 -47.63 -13.89
N ASP A 31 -6.93 -48.07 -14.37
CA ASP A 31 -5.67 -48.08 -13.63
C ASP A 31 -5.21 -46.67 -13.33
N ALA A 32 -5.28 -45.76 -14.31
CA ALA A 32 -5.00 -44.33 -14.10
C ALA A 32 -5.91 -43.73 -13.02
N LYS A 33 -7.22 -44.02 -13.05
CA LYS A 33 -8.17 -43.56 -12.02
C LYS A 33 -7.78 -44.07 -10.63
N LYS A 34 -7.46 -45.36 -10.51
CA LYS A 34 -7.02 -45.98 -9.25
C LYS A 34 -5.72 -45.36 -8.74
N LYS A 35 -4.79 -45.04 -9.65
CA LYS A 35 -3.52 -44.38 -9.30
C LYS A 35 -3.73 -42.96 -8.78
N VAL A 36 -4.63 -42.20 -9.40
CA VAL A 36 -4.98 -40.86 -8.93
C VAL A 36 -5.69 -40.90 -7.57
N GLU A 37 -6.67 -41.79 -7.38
CA GLU A 37 -7.42 -41.90 -6.11
C GLU A 37 -6.54 -42.35 -4.93
N ARG A 38 -5.53 -43.18 -5.19
CA ARG A 38 -4.56 -43.62 -4.18
C ARG A 38 -3.37 -42.69 -4.02
N VAL A 39 -3.29 -41.63 -4.83
CA VAL A 39 -2.26 -40.59 -4.77
C VAL A 39 -0.83 -41.19 -4.81
N TYR A 40 -0.53 -41.98 -5.84
CA TYR A 40 0.83 -42.47 -6.07
C TYR A 40 1.78 -41.32 -6.45
N ASP A 41 3.08 -41.47 -6.16
CA ASP A 41 4.08 -40.42 -6.40
C ASP A 41 4.17 -39.98 -7.87
N GLU A 42 3.99 -40.93 -8.80
CA GLU A 42 3.97 -40.70 -10.25
C GLU A 42 2.94 -39.66 -10.71
N VAL A 43 1.88 -39.45 -9.92
CA VAL A 43 0.78 -38.53 -10.20
C VAL A 43 1.24 -37.07 -10.04
N TRP A 44 2.18 -36.79 -9.13
CA TRP A 44 2.68 -35.44 -8.88
C TRP A 44 3.49 -34.90 -10.07
N ASP A 45 4.37 -35.71 -10.64
CA ASP A 45 5.12 -35.34 -11.86
C ASP A 45 4.18 -35.04 -13.03
N ALA A 46 3.14 -35.87 -13.18
CA ALA A 46 2.14 -35.72 -14.23
C ALA A 46 1.32 -34.45 -14.02
N LEU A 47 0.95 -34.15 -12.76
CA LEU A 47 0.20 -32.96 -12.39
C LEU A 47 1.00 -31.68 -12.70
N GLU A 48 2.27 -31.61 -12.33
CA GLU A 48 3.12 -30.43 -12.62
C GLU A 48 3.24 -30.16 -14.12
N CYS A 49 3.41 -31.22 -14.92
CA CYS A 49 3.44 -31.10 -16.38
C CYS A 49 2.09 -30.65 -16.97
N VAL A 50 0.97 -31.12 -16.44
CA VAL A 50 -0.38 -30.81 -16.93
C VAL A 50 -0.77 -29.37 -16.63
N ILE A 51 -0.36 -28.87 -15.47
CA ILE A 51 -0.69 -27.53 -14.97
C ILE A 51 0.08 -26.43 -15.71
N LYS A 52 1.27 -26.75 -16.25
CA LYS A 52 2.11 -25.81 -16.98
C LYS A 52 1.35 -25.19 -18.17
N GLU A 53 1.41 -23.87 -18.30
CA GLU A 53 0.75 -23.07 -19.34
C GLU A 53 -0.79 -23.15 -19.38
N ARG A 54 -1.45 -23.74 -18.37
CA ARG A 54 -2.91 -23.76 -18.26
C ARG A 54 -3.38 -22.71 -17.25
N PRO A 55 -3.94 -21.57 -17.70
CA PRO A 55 -4.44 -20.56 -16.77
C PRO A 55 -5.66 -21.07 -15.99
N VAL A 56 -5.80 -20.59 -14.76
CA VAL A 56 -6.99 -20.78 -13.92
C VAL A 56 -7.62 -19.43 -13.63
N LEU A 57 -8.94 -19.40 -13.46
CA LEU A 57 -9.68 -18.19 -13.10
C LEU A 57 -9.93 -18.19 -11.59
N LEU A 58 -9.50 -17.12 -10.92
CA LEU A 58 -9.87 -16.84 -9.54
C LEU A 58 -11.00 -15.82 -9.53
N ASN A 59 -11.98 -16.04 -8.66
CA ASN A 59 -13.11 -15.15 -8.46
C ASN A 59 -13.29 -14.86 -6.97
N ARG A 60 -13.85 -13.69 -6.62
CA ARG A 60 -14.30 -13.35 -5.26
C ARG A 60 -15.74 -12.82 -5.29
N ALA A 61 -16.60 -13.39 -4.47
CA ALA A 61 -17.95 -12.89 -4.24
C ALA A 61 -17.95 -11.82 -3.14
N PRO A 62 -18.73 -10.72 -3.26
CA PRO A 62 -19.57 -10.35 -4.39
C PRO A 62 -18.78 -9.75 -5.58
N THR A 63 -19.16 -10.13 -6.81
CA THR A 63 -18.52 -9.63 -8.04
C THR A 63 -19.11 -8.29 -8.46
N LEU A 64 -18.43 -7.20 -8.12
CA LEU A 64 -18.91 -5.84 -8.42
C LEU A 64 -18.44 -5.34 -9.80
N HIS A 65 -17.35 -5.89 -10.32
CA HIS A 65 -16.73 -5.40 -11.54
C HIS A 65 -15.87 -6.48 -12.21
N ARG A 66 -15.47 -6.27 -13.47
CA ARG A 66 -14.73 -7.27 -14.27
C ARG A 66 -13.41 -7.74 -13.64
N LEU A 67 -12.76 -6.89 -12.83
CA LEU A 67 -11.48 -7.22 -12.19
C LEU A 67 -11.64 -8.16 -10.98
N SER A 68 -12.87 -8.44 -10.55
CA SER A 68 -13.18 -9.45 -9.54
C SER A 68 -13.01 -10.88 -10.06
N ILE A 69 -12.76 -11.07 -11.36
CA ILE A 69 -12.38 -12.35 -11.98
C ILE A 69 -11.11 -12.12 -12.79
N GLN A 70 -10.05 -12.86 -12.48
CA GLN A 70 -8.78 -12.76 -13.21
C GLN A 70 -8.17 -14.13 -13.46
N ALA A 71 -7.44 -14.24 -14.56
CA ALA A 71 -6.66 -15.42 -14.89
C ALA A 71 -5.26 -15.35 -14.27
N PHE A 72 -4.81 -16.50 -13.77
CA PHE A 72 -3.48 -16.70 -13.21
C PHE A 72 -2.89 -18.00 -13.71
N GLU A 73 -1.57 -18.04 -13.79
CA GLU A 73 -0.87 -19.30 -13.94
C GLU A 73 -0.74 -20.00 -12.57
N PRO A 74 -1.25 -21.23 -12.43
CA PRO A 74 -1.15 -22.00 -11.21
C PRO A 74 0.27 -22.52 -10.95
N VAL A 75 0.75 -22.35 -9.73
CA VAL A 75 1.99 -22.94 -9.21
C VAL A 75 1.60 -23.85 -8.05
N LEU A 76 2.08 -25.10 -8.06
CA LEU A 76 1.78 -26.04 -6.99
C LEU A 76 2.42 -25.60 -5.69
N VAL A 77 1.64 -25.59 -4.61
CA VAL A 77 2.11 -25.27 -3.27
C VAL A 77 1.70 -26.35 -2.28
N GLU A 78 2.52 -26.53 -1.26
CA GLU A 78 2.18 -27.36 -0.10
C GLU A 78 1.29 -26.58 0.86
N GLY A 79 0.28 -27.26 1.41
CA GLY A 79 -0.74 -26.68 2.27
C GLY A 79 -2.14 -26.72 1.64
N ARG A 80 -3.10 -26.09 2.31
CA ARG A 80 -4.53 -26.09 1.94
C ARG A 80 -5.07 -24.71 1.54
N ALA A 81 -4.22 -23.68 1.58
CA ALA A 81 -4.60 -22.31 1.25
C ALA A 81 -4.07 -21.90 -0.13
N ILE A 82 -4.85 -21.09 -0.85
CA ILE A 82 -4.46 -20.50 -2.13
C ILE A 82 -3.51 -19.33 -1.84
N LYS A 83 -2.33 -19.31 -2.48
CA LYS A 83 -1.43 -18.14 -2.40
C LYS A 83 -1.81 -17.12 -3.46
N LEU A 84 -2.30 -15.97 -3.02
CA LEU A 84 -2.65 -14.84 -3.88
C LEU A 84 -1.53 -13.79 -3.92
N HIS A 85 -1.38 -13.12 -5.05
CA HIS A 85 -0.43 -12.03 -5.19
C HIS A 85 -0.93 -10.76 -4.47
N PRO A 86 -0.12 -10.03 -3.68
CA PRO A 86 -0.61 -8.90 -2.89
C PRO A 86 -1.12 -7.72 -3.72
N LEU A 87 -0.62 -7.53 -4.95
CA LEU A 87 -1.07 -6.42 -5.82
C LEU A 87 -2.47 -6.62 -6.41
N VAL A 88 -3.00 -7.85 -6.42
CA VAL A 88 -4.35 -8.11 -6.94
C VAL A 88 -5.42 -8.02 -5.84
N CYS A 89 -5.03 -7.91 -4.57
CA CYS A 89 -5.95 -7.77 -3.44
C CYS A 89 -6.87 -6.54 -3.60
N SER A 90 -6.36 -5.42 -4.13
CA SER A 90 -7.17 -4.22 -4.39
C SER A 90 -8.24 -4.43 -5.46
N ALA A 91 -7.95 -5.27 -6.47
CA ALA A 91 -8.87 -5.62 -7.54
C ALA A 91 -9.98 -6.57 -7.06
N PHE A 92 -9.60 -7.58 -6.26
CA PHE A 92 -10.56 -8.49 -5.63
C PHE A 92 -11.29 -7.88 -4.43
N ASN A 93 -10.80 -6.75 -3.91
CA ASN A 93 -11.16 -6.17 -2.61
C ASN A 93 -10.89 -7.13 -1.43
N ALA A 94 -9.95 -8.05 -1.58
CA ALA A 94 -9.69 -9.17 -0.68
C ALA A 94 -8.68 -8.85 0.41
N ASP A 95 -8.89 -9.43 1.58
CA ASP A 95 -7.98 -9.47 2.72
C ASP A 95 -7.67 -10.92 3.13
N PHE A 96 -6.87 -11.08 4.18
CA PHE A 96 -6.32 -12.37 4.60
C PHE A 96 -6.75 -12.74 6.04
N ASP A 97 -7.99 -12.44 6.40
CA ASP A 97 -8.58 -12.72 7.72
C ASP A 97 -9.55 -13.94 7.72
N GLY A 98 -9.79 -14.55 6.57
CA GLY A 98 -10.69 -15.70 6.41
C GLY A 98 -11.37 -15.82 5.05
N ASP A 99 -11.12 -14.87 4.16
CA ASP A 99 -11.67 -14.83 2.80
C ASP A 99 -11.43 -16.11 1.98
N GLN A 100 -12.44 -16.46 1.17
CA GLN A 100 -12.42 -17.61 0.28
C GLN A 100 -12.53 -17.18 -1.18
N MET A 101 -11.86 -17.91 -2.07
CA MET A 101 -11.87 -17.66 -3.52
C MET A 101 -12.16 -18.95 -4.27
N PRO A 102 -13.27 -19.05 -5.03
CA PRO A 102 -13.46 -20.14 -5.98
C PRO A 102 -12.44 -20.10 -7.12
N VAL A 103 -12.06 -21.30 -7.57
CA VAL A 103 -11.14 -21.53 -8.69
C VAL A 103 -11.90 -22.22 -9.82
N HIS A 104 -11.81 -21.69 -11.03
CA HIS A 104 -12.39 -22.30 -12.23
C HIS A 104 -11.30 -22.65 -13.25
N VAL A 105 -11.44 -23.80 -13.92
CA VAL A 105 -10.48 -24.27 -14.93
C VAL A 105 -11.11 -24.18 -16.33
N PRO A 106 -10.57 -23.35 -17.24
CA PRO A 106 -11.03 -23.27 -18.62
C PRO A 106 -10.63 -24.54 -19.40
N LEU A 107 -11.62 -25.17 -20.05
CA LEU A 107 -11.43 -26.47 -20.72
C LEU A 107 -11.08 -26.35 -22.20
N SER A 108 -11.83 -25.54 -22.97
CA SER A 108 -11.62 -25.41 -24.41
C SER A 108 -10.37 -24.60 -24.73
N ALA A 109 -9.82 -24.78 -25.94
CA ALA A 109 -8.64 -24.04 -26.38
C ALA A 109 -8.95 -22.53 -26.52
N GLU A 110 -10.16 -22.19 -26.96
CA GLU A 110 -10.65 -20.82 -27.06
C GLU A 110 -10.71 -20.18 -25.67
N ALA A 111 -11.27 -20.86 -24.68
CA ALA A 111 -11.35 -20.36 -23.31
C ALA A 111 -9.96 -20.18 -22.66
N GLN A 112 -9.00 -21.06 -22.98
CA GLN A 112 -7.61 -20.93 -22.52
C GLN A 112 -6.92 -19.72 -23.18
N ALA A 113 -7.17 -19.48 -24.47
CA ALA A 113 -6.68 -18.32 -25.17
C ALA A 113 -7.28 -17.02 -24.61
N GLU A 114 -8.60 -16.96 -24.39
CA GLU A 114 -9.25 -15.81 -23.77
C GLU A 114 -8.71 -15.53 -22.36
N ALA A 115 -8.55 -16.57 -21.54
CA ALA A 115 -7.99 -16.43 -20.20
C ALA A 115 -6.57 -15.84 -20.24
N ARG A 116 -5.72 -16.31 -21.17
CA ARG A 116 -4.34 -15.87 -21.30
C ARG A 116 -4.18 -14.47 -21.89
N PHE A 117 -4.95 -14.12 -22.91
CA PHE A 117 -4.79 -12.82 -23.59
C PHE A 117 -5.62 -11.71 -22.95
N LEU A 118 -6.87 -11.99 -22.55
CA LEU A 118 -7.82 -10.97 -22.08
C LEU A 118 -7.87 -10.88 -20.56
N MET A 119 -7.84 -12.01 -19.85
CA MET A 119 -8.10 -12.05 -18.40
C MET A 119 -6.85 -12.12 -17.53
N LEU A 120 -5.66 -12.27 -18.13
CA LEU A 120 -4.41 -12.40 -17.37
C LEU A 120 -4.19 -11.17 -16.48
N SER A 121 -3.94 -11.43 -15.19
CA SER A 121 -3.74 -10.37 -14.19
C SER A 121 -2.64 -9.37 -14.55
N ALA A 122 -1.57 -9.82 -15.21
CA ALA A 122 -0.46 -8.96 -15.67
C ALA A 122 -0.89 -7.90 -16.72
N ASN A 123 -1.94 -8.18 -17.49
CA ASN A 123 -2.47 -7.24 -18.50
C ASN A 123 -3.48 -6.26 -17.89
N ASN A 124 -4.12 -6.65 -16.79
CA ASN A 124 -5.23 -5.94 -16.19
C ASN A 124 -4.79 -4.91 -15.13
N LEU A 125 -3.92 -3.98 -15.54
CA LEU A 125 -3.36 -2.94 -14.67
C LEU A 125 -4.27 -1.73 -14.48
N LEU A 126 -5.22 -1.49 -15.40
CA LEU A 126 -6.04 -0.27 -15.44
C LEU A 126 -7.49 -0.50 -15.00
N LYS A 127 -8.03 0.48 -14.26
CA LYS A 127 -9.45 0.52 -13.88
C LYS A 127 -10.28 0.85 -15.12
N PRO A 128 -11.35 0.09 -15.41
CA PRO A 128 -12.22 0.38 -16.55
C PRO A 128 -12.97 1.71 -16.40
N VAL A 129 -13.20 2.19 -15.17
CA VAL A 129 -14.02 3.37 -14.90
C VAL A 129 -13.29 4.68 -15.21
N ASN A 130 -12.01 4.79 -14.83
CA ASN A 130 -11.26 6.05 -14.88
C ASN A 130 -9.88 5.94 -15.54
N GLY A 131 -9.49 4.76 -16.03
CA GLY A 131 -8.20 4.55 -16.70
C GLY A 131 -6.97 4.74 -15.80
N LYS A 132 -7.15 4.80 -14.47
CA LYS A 132 -6.03 4.84 -13.50
C LYS A 132 -5.58 3.44 -13.12
N ALA A 133 -4.35 3.29 -12.64
CA ALA A 133 -3.82 2.03 -12.15
C ALA A 133 -4.68 1.44 -10.99
N VAL A 134 -5.00 0.15 -11.08
CA VAL A 134 -5.65 -0.65 -10.02
C VAL A 134 -4.61 -1.19 -9.06
N THR A 135 -3.50 -1.65 -9.63
CA THR A 135 -2.42 -2.40 -8.98
C THR A 135 -1.44 -1.45 -8.27
N VAL A 136 -1.97 -0.44 -7.59
CA VAL A 136 -1.15 0.46 -6.77
C VAL A 136 -0.75 -0.30 -5.50
N PRO A 137 0.55 -0.37 -5.15
CA PRO A 137 0.99 -0.95 -3.90
C PRO A 137 0.27 -0.34 -2.70
N THR A 138 0.02 -1.16 -1.68
CA THR A 138 -0.70 -0.75 -0.47
C THR A 138 0.07 -1.16 0.77
N GLN A 139 -0.27 -0.56 1.91
CA GLN A 139 0.22 -0.93 3.24
C GLN A 139 1.75 -0.99 3.31
N ASP A 140 2.33 -2.15 3.62
CA ASP A 140 3.75 -2.33 3.91
C ASP A 140 4.64 -1.98 2.71
N MET A 141 4.17 -2.21 1.49
CA MET A 141 4.90 -1.82 0.28
C MET A 141 5.05 -0.29 0.19
N VAL A 142 3.97 0.44 0.49
CA VAL A 142 3.98 1.91 0.54
C VAL A 142 4.88 2.39 1.68
N LEU A 143 4.76 1.77 2.85
CA LEU A 143 5.53 2.13 4.02
C LEU A 143 7.04 1.95 3.79
N GLY A 144 7.45 0.83 3.19
CA GLY A 144 8.86 0.59 2.87
C GLY A 144 9.39 1.51 1.77
N SER A 145 8.58 1.82 0.76
CA SER A 145 8.94 2.77 -0.30
C SER A 145 9.07 4.20 0.25
N TYR A 146 8.16 4.58 1.15
CA TYR A 146 8.21 5.84 1.87
C TYR A 146 9.44 5.92 2.75
N TYR A 147 9.68 4.91 3.60
CA TYR A 147 10.85 4.85 4.48
C TYR A 147 12.15 4.95 3.68
N LEU A 148 12.27 4.21 2.57
CA LEU A 148 13.48 4.25 1.74
C LEU A 148 13.73 5.63 1.14
N THR A 149 12.69 6.32 0.70
CA THR A 149 12.81 7.63 0.01
C THR A 149 12.66 8.82 0.96
N TYR A 150 12.41 8.55 2.24
CA TYR A 150 12.24 9.56 3.27
C TYR A 150 13.56 10.28 3.54
N GLU A 151 13.45 11.58 3.72
CA GLU A 151 14.57 12.47 4.02
C GLU A 151 14.23 13.23 5.29
N LYS A 152 15.14 13.22 6.28
CA LYS A 152 14.92 13.91 7.55
C LYS A 152 15.10 15.41 7.36
N THR A 153 13.99 16.16 7.40
CA THR A 153 13.98 17.62 7.19
C THR A 153 14.88 18.36 8.20
N ASN A 154 14.99 17.86 9.43
CA ASN A 154 15.79 18.46 10.51
C ASN A 154 17.31 18.26 10.39
N LYS A 155 17.79 17.53 9.37
CA LYS A 155 19.22 17.31 9.08
C LYS A 155 19.57 17.61 7.62
N ILE A 156 18.83 18.51 6.97
CA ILE A 156 19.19 18.97 5.63
C ILE A 156 20.45 19.83 5.75
N ILE A 157 21.58 19.20 5.49
CA ILE A 157 22.87 19.89 5.34
C ILE A 157 22.84 20.61 3.98
N PRO A 158 23.24 21.89 3.89
CA PRO A 158 23.37 22.58 2.61
C PRO A 158 24.26 21.79 1.65
N ASP A 159 23.96 21.82 0.35
CA ASP A 159 24.64 21.00 -0.65
C ASP A 159 26.17 21.18 -0.61
N ASP A 160 26.65 22.37 -0.27
CA ASP A 160 28.09 22.71 -0.16
C ASP A 160 28.80 22.04 1.02
N GLN A 161 28.07 21.62 2.05
CA GLN A 161 28.62 21.00 3.25
C GLN A 161 28.56 19.47 3.23
N ILE A 162 28.06 18.86 2.15
CA ILE A 162 28.05 17.41 1.98
C ILE A 162 29.48 16.92 1.74
N LYS A 163 30.05 16.25 2.77
CA LYS A 163 31.42 15.72 2.74
C LYS A 163 31.54 14.34 2.09
N LYS A 164 30.45 13.57 2.08
CA LYS A 164 30.43 12.20 1.53
C LYS A 164 30.17 12.25 0.03
N ILE A 165 31.22 12.03 -0.75
CA ILE A 165 31.20 12.02 -2.21
C ILE A 165 31.59 10.60 -2.67
N TYR A 166 30.80 10.02 -3.56
CA TYR A 166 31.03 8.69 -4.11
C TYR A 166 31.15 8.74 -5.63
N ARG A 167 31.99 7.85 -6.18
CA ARG A 167 32.27 7.72 -7.61
C ARG A 167 31.08 7.15 -8.38
N ASP A 168 30.35 6.22 -7.79
CA ASP A 168 29.22 5.55 -8.43
C ASP A 168 28.25 4.99 -7.39
N PHE A 169 27.12 4.46 -7.86
CA PHE A 169 26.13 3.82 -6.99
C PHE A 169 26.69 2.62 -6.21
N ASN A 170 27.58 1.83 -6.84
CA ASN A 170 28.09 0.61 -6.23
C ASN A 170 28.98 0.93 -5.02
N GLU A 171 29.80 1.98 -5.11
CA GLU A 171 30.60 2.47 -4.00
C GLU A 171 29.72 2.98 -2.85
N ALA A 172 28.65 3.72 -3.16
CA ALA A 172 27.69 4.16 -2.15
C ALA A 172 26.98 2.98 -1.47
N ASN A 173 26.63 1.93 -2.24
CA ASN A 173 26.03 0.71 -1.68
C ASN A 173 27.04 -0.08 -0.83
N MET A 174 28.30 -0.17 -1.24
CA MET A 174 29.37 -0.79 -0.47
C MET A 174 29.59 -0.07 0.87
N ALA A 175 29.59 1.26 0.87
CA ALA A 175 29.68 2.06 2.10
C ALA A 175 28.50 1.81 3.05
N TYR A 176 27.30 1.58 2.50
CA TYR A 176 26.13 1.19 3.30
C TYR A 176 26.25 -0.22 3.89
N GLU A 177 26.75 -1.18 3.12
CA GLU A 177 27.00 -2.54 3.61
C GLU A 177 28.07 -2.57 4.70
N ASN A 178 29.08 -1.72 4.61
CA ASN A 178 30.11 -1.53 5.63
C ASN A 178 29.62 -0.74 6.88
N GLY A 179 28.42 -0.16 6.83
CA GLY A 179 27.85 0.61 7.93
C GLY A 179 28.37 2.05 8.05
N GLU A 180 29.08 2.55 7.04
CA GLU A 180 29.65 3.92 7.01
C GLU A 180 28.63 4.97 6.51
N LEU A 181 27.56 4.51 5.87
CA LEU A 181 26.50 5.33 5.29
C LEU A 181 25.12 4.85 5.77
N HIS A 182 24.19 5.77 5.98
CA HIS A 182 22.78 5.46 6.26
C HIS A 182 21.89 5.77 5.05
N LEU A 183 20.75 5.08 4.94
CA LEU A 183 19.82 5.19 3.80
C LEU A 183 19.31 6.62 3.56
N HIS A 184 19.05 7.37 4.64
CA HIS A 184 18.44 8.71 4.59
C HIS A 184 19.48 9.83 4.63
N GLU A 185 20.77 9.51 4.51
CA GLU A 185 21.84 10.50 4.50
C GLU A 185 22.02 11.06 3.08
N ARG A 186 22.14 12.39 2.97
CA ARG A 186 22.43 13.07 1.70
C ARG A 186 23.87 12.82 1.29
N ILE A 187 24.05 12.39 0.05
CA ILE A 187 25.36 12.10 -0.55
C ILE A 187 25.46 12.77 -1.92
N LYS A 188 26.71 13.06 -2.33
CA LYS A 188 27.00 13.45 -3.71
C LYS A 188 27.48 12.22 -4.46
N VAL A 189 26.75 11.81 -5.48
CA VAL A 189 27.15 10.67 -6.32
C VAL A 189 27.37 11.17 -7.74
N ARG A 190 28.45 10.72 -8.38
CA ARG A 190 28.66 10.97 -9.79
C ARG A 190 27.71 10.09 -10.60
N MET A 191 26.87 10.71 -11.41
CA MET A 191 25.99 10.04 -12.35
C MET A 191 26.37 10.42 -13.77
N SER A 192 26.21 9.48 -14.70
CA SER A 192 26.41 9.69 -16.13
C SER A 192 25.13 9.33 -16.88
N ALA A 193 24.70 10.20 -17.77
CA ALA A 193 23.56 9.96 -18.65
C ALA A 193 23.91 10.38 -20.07
N GLU A 194 23.32 9.69 -21.05
CA GLU A 194 23.42 10.10 -22.46
C GLU A 194 22.37 11.17 -22.76
N PHE A 195 22.81 12.29 -23.33
CA PHE A 195 21.95 13.36 -23.81
C PHE A 195 22.39 13.74 -25.22
N GLU A 196 21.49 13.61 -26.20
CA GLU A 196 21.75 13.98 -27.60
C GLU A 196 23.03 13.34 -28.21
N GLY A 197 23.41 12.14 -27.74
CA GLY A 197 24.60 11.41 -28.20
C GLY A 197 25.90 11.76 -27.45
N GLU A 198 25.86 12.68 -26.48
CA GLU A 198 26.98 12.99 -25.58
C GLU A 198 26.76 12.37 -24.19
N THR A 199 27.82 11.78 -23.62
CA THR A 199 27.80 11.32 -22.23
C THR A 199 28.06 12.49 -21.29
N VAL A 200 26.99 13.02 -20.69
CA VAL A 200 27.10 14.06 -19.66
C VAL A 200 27.34 13.37 -18.33
N SER A 201 28.40 13.78 -17.61
CA SER A 201 28.67 13.31 -16.25
C SER A 201 28.69 14.48 -15.28
N GLY A 202 28.08 14.29 -14.11
CA GLY A 202 27.98 15.34 -13.09
C GLY A 202 27.75 14.77 -11.70
N LEU A 203 27.93 15.61 -10.70
CA LEU A 203 27.64 15.27 -9.30
C LEU A 203 26.18 15.61 -9.01
N VAL A 204 25.46 14.63 -8.48
CA VAL A 204 24.05 14.76 -8.12
C VAL A 204 23.92 14.56 -6.62
N VAL A 205 23.16 15.45 -5.99
CA VAL A 205 22.80 15.33 -4.57
C VAL A 205 21.54 14.47 -4.47
N ALA A 206 21.65 13.33 -3.81
CA ALA A 206 20.54 12.43 -3.56
C ALA A 206 20.77 11.65 -2.25
N THR A 207 19.74 11.02 -1.71
CA THR A 207 19.94 10.01 -0.65
C THR A 207 20.21 8.65 -1.27
N LEU A 208 20.92 7.78 -0.56
CA LEU A 208 21.15 6.41 -1.03
C LEU A 208 19.83 5.68 -1.28
N GLY A 209 18.84 5.86 -0.40
CA GLY A 209 17.54 5.22 -0.58
C GLY A 209 16.80 5.68 -1.83
N GLN A 210 16.87 6.96 -2.18
CA GLN A 210 16.34 7.47 -3.46
C GLN A 210 17.08 6.85 -4.64
N LEU A 211 18.41 6.73 -4.59
CA LEU A 211 19.17 6.11 -5.68
C LEU A 211 18.79 4.64 -5.87
N ILE A 212 18.66 3.87 -4.78
CA ILE A 212 18.22 2.46 -4.82
C ILE A 212 16.84 2.36 -5.47
N PHE A 213 15.91 3.25 -5.11
CA PHE A 213 14.56 3.23 -5.67
C PHE A 213 14.55 3.58 -7.17
N ASN A 214 15.40 4.52 -7.61
CA ASN A 214 15.50 4.92 -9.01
C ASN A 214 16.11 3.84 -9.91
N GLN A 215 16.88 2.87 -9.40
CA GLN A 215 17.42 1.78 -10.22
C GLN A 215 16.34 0.89 -10.82
N ILE A 216 15.26 0.68 -10.06
CA ILE A 216 14.14 -0.16 -10.47
C ILE A 216 13.27 0.55 -11.51
N ILE A 217 13.20 1.88 -11.39
CA ILE A 217 12.25 2.68 -12.14
C ILE A 217 12.86 3.07 -13.50
N PRO A 218 12.11 2.87 -14.60
CA PRO A 218 12.53 3.33 -15.91
C PRO A 218 12.84 4.83 -15.85
N GLN A 219 14.04 5.22 -16.26
CA GLN A 219 14.48 6.62 -16.23
C GLN A 219 13.90 7.39 -17.44
N ASN A 220 12.62 7.20 -17.75
CA ASN A 220 11.95 7.85 -18.88
C ASN A 220 10.47 8.13 -18.60
N LEU A 221 10.10 8.37 -17.33
CA LEU A 221 8.71 8.67 -16.93
C LEU A 221 8.36 10.15 -17.00
N HIS A 222 9.31 11.00 -17.43
CA HIS A 222 9.14 12.46 -17.57
C HIS A 222 8.63 13.14 -16.27
N LEU A 223 8.94 12.54 -15.10
CA LEU A 223 8.68 13.15 -13.79
C LEU A 223 9.56 14.38 -13.57
N VAL A 224 10.79 14.27 -14.04
CA VAL A 224 11.72 15.37 -14.21
C VAL A 224 11.73 15.76 -15.68
N ASP A 225 11.60 17.05 -15.97
CA ASP A 225 11.67 17.56 -17.34
C ASP A 225 13.12 17.49 -17.83
N ARG A 226 13.40 16.47 -18.65
CA ARG A 226 14.72 16.20 -19.24
C ARG A 226 15.03 17.05 -20.48
N SER A 227 14.13 17.94 -20.87
CA SER A 227 14.37 18.90 -21.97
C SER A 227 15.47 19.91 -21.62
N LYS A 228 15.82 20.05 -20.34
CA LYS A 228 16.89 20.92 -19.84
C LYS A 228 18.13 20.11 -19.50
N ARG A 229 19.29 20.51 -20.04
CA ARG A 229 20.61 19.87 -19.81
C ARG A 229 20.97 19.70 -18.34
N GLU A 230 20.51 20.61 -17.48
CA GLU A 230 20.71 20.61 -16.02
C GLU A 230 19.93 19.49 -15.29
N ASN A 231 18.79 19.06 -15.85
CA ASN A 231 17.88 18.10 -15.22
C ASN A 231 18.10 16.65 -15.68
N VAL A 232 18.93 16.44 -16.70
CA VAL A 232 19.19 15.12 -17.31
C VAL A 232 19.76 14.14 -16.29
N LEU A 233 20.56 14.64 -15.35
CA LEU A 233 21.25 13.84 -14.34
C LEU A 233 20.43 13.66 -13.07
N LEU A 234 19.33 14.40 -12.89
CA LEU A 234 18.54 14.31 -11.67
C LEU A 234 17.76 12.99 -11.64
N PRO A 235 17.73 12.28 -10.50
CA PRO A 235 16.87 11.12 -10.34
C PRO A 235 15.42 11.53 -10.57
N GLU A 236 14.64 10.67 -11.22
CA GLU A 236 13.20 10.93 -11.40
C GLU A 236 12.46 11.07 -10.07
N ILE A 237 13.00 10.44 -9.02
CA ILE A 237 12.44 10.45 -7.69
C ILE A 237 13.44 11.05 -6.72
N SER A 238 13.21 12.32 -6.40
CA SER A 238 13.93 13.12 -5.40
C SER A 238 13.08 13.45 -4.17
N PHE A 239 11.85 12.91 -4.10
CA PHE A 239 10.89 13.20 -3.04
C PHE A 239 10.47 11.94 -2.29
N ALA A 240 9.97 12.12 -1.06
CA ALA A 240 9.36 11.04 -0.30
C ALA A 240 8.12 10.49 -1.03
N VAL A 241 8.14 9.20 -1.29
CA VAL A 241 7.16 8.47 -2.11
C VAL A 241 5.97 8.06 -1.24
N THR A 242 4.87 8.80 -1.36
CA THR A 242 3.59 8.48 -0.72
C THR A 242 2.70 7.64 -1.65
N LYS A 243 1.63 7.05 -1.12
CA LYS A 243 0.66 6.25 -1.91
C LYS A 243 0.15 6.97 -3.17
N GLY A 244 -0.16 8.27 -3.05
CA GLY A 244 -0.62 9.07 -4.19
C GLY A 244 0.43 9.16 -5.29
N LYS A 245 1.66 9.49 -4.91
CA LYS A 245 2.79 9.61 -5.85
C LYS A 245 3.17 8.27 -6.47
N LEU A 246 3.06 7.14 -5.74
CA LEU A 246 3.22 5.80 -6.32
C LEU A 246 2.20 5.54 -7.42
N GLY A 247 0.93 5.94 -7.21
CA GLY A 247 -0.09 5.85 -8.24
C GLY A 247 0.30 6.62 -9.50
N ASP A 248 0.80 7.85 -9.35
CA ASP A 248 1.23 8.69 -10.47
C ASP A 248 2.46 8.12 -11.21
N ILE A 249 3.42 7.55 -10.46
CA ILE A 249 4.60 6.87 -11.03
C ILE A 249 4.16 5.67 -11.88
N ILE A 250 3.24 4.85 -11.36
CA ILE A 250 2.74 3.67 -12.07
C ILE A 250 1.94 4.09 -13.30
N ASP A 251 1.05 5.08 -13.18
CA ASP A 251 0.28 5.59 -14.33
C ASP A 251 1.18 6.10 -15.46
N ARG A 252 2.31 6.73 -15.13
CA ARG A 252 3.33 7.14 -16.12
C ARG A 252 4.11 5.96 -16.68
N CYS A 253 4.45 4.98 -15.85
CA CYS A 253 5.13 3.76 -16.29
C CYS A 253 4.28 3.01 -17.32
N ILE A 254 2.97 2.90 -17.09
CA ILE A 254 2.04 2.27 -18.05
C ILE A 254 2.03 3.02 -19.38
N LYS A 255 2.04 4.37 -19.34
CA LYS A 255 1.98 5.21 -20.55
C LYS A 255 3.27 5.18 -21.38
N TYR A 256 4.43 5.25 -20.74
CA TYR A 256 5.72 5.45 -21.43
C TYR A 256 6.56 4.17 -21.58
N ALA A 257 6.50 3.25 -20.63
CA ALA A 257 7.26 2.00 -20.65
C ALA A 257 6.42 0.79 -21.10
N GLY A 258 5.10 0.93 -21.16
CA GLY A 258 4.17 -0.13 -21.56
C GLY A 258 3.82 -1.12 -20.44
N PRO A 259 2.87 -2.04 -20.69
CA PRO A 259 2.31 -2.93 -19.66
C PRO A 259 3.31 -3.97 -19.15
N THR A 260 4.10 -4.59 -20.03
CA THR A 260 5.05 -5.65 -19.64
C THR A 260 6.13 -5.12 -18.70
N ARG A 261 6.79 -4.01 -19.07
CA ARG A 261 7.81 -3.39 -18.22
C ARG A 261 7.21 -2.89 -16.91
N THR A 262 5.97 -2.39 -16.93
CA THR A 262 5.30 -1.96 -15.70
C THR A 262 5.03 -3.13 -14.75
N ALA A 263 4.68 -4.31 -15.25
CA ALA A 263 4.50 -5.49 -14.40
C ALA A 263 5.80 -5.90 -13.69
N GLU A 264 6.94 -5.86 -14.38
CA GLU A 264 8.27 -6.10 -13.78
C GLU A 264 8.58 -5.06 -12.69
N VAL A 265 8.40 -3.78 -13.01
CA VAL A 265 8.63 -2.66 -12.07
C VAL A 265 7.74 -2.78 -10.84
N LEU A 266 6.48 -3.20 -11.00
CA LEU A 266 5.56 -3.42 -9.87
C LEU A 266 6.04 -4.55 -8.96
N ASP A 267 6.59 -5.63 -9.51
CA ASP A 267 7.15 -6.73 -8.74
C ASP A 267 8.43 -6.34 -7.99
N ASP A 268 9.27 -5.53 -8.62
CA ASP A 268 10.47 -4.97 -7.99
C ASP A 268 10.12 -3.97 -6.88
N ILE A 269 9.13 -3.09 -7.10
CA ILE A 269 8.61 -2.17 -6.05
C ILE A 269 8.04 -2.97 -4.89
N LYS A 270 7.31 -4.05 -5.15
CA LYS A 270 6.80 -4.96 -4.12
C LYS A 270 7.95 -5.57 -3.31
N ALA A 271 8.94 -6.16 -3.98
CA ALA A 271 10.08 -6.80 -3.32
C ALA A 271 10.89 -5.80 -2.47
N LEU A 272 11.17 -4.63 -3.03
CA LEU A 272 11.89 -3.57 -2.34
C LEU A 272 11.07 -3.00 -1.17
N GLY A 273 9.78 -2.75 -1.39
CA GLY A 273 8.87 -2.26 -0.36
C GLY A 273 8.83 -3.19 0.86
N PHE A 274 8.68 -4.51 0.66
CA PHE A 274 8.71 -5.47 1.77
C PHE A 274 10.09 -5.57 2.43
N LYS A 275 11.18 -5.50 1.66
CA LYS A 275 12.54 -5.55 2.21
C LYS A 275 12.81 -4.37 3.15
N TYR A 276 12.49 -3.15 2.71
CA TYR A 276 12.75 -1.96 3.51
C TYR A 276 11.69 -1.67 4.57
N SER A 277 10.45 -2.15 4.42
CA SER A 277 9.49 -2.12 5.53
C SER A 277 9.97 -3.00 6.70
N THR A 278 10.51 -4.18 6.39
CA THR A 278 11.08 -5.09 7.40
C THR A 278 12.30 -4.47 8.08
N ARG A 279 13.22 -3.86 7.30
CA ARG A 279 14.42 -3.19 7.86
C ARG A 279 14.08 -1.90 8.62
N GLY A 280 13.02 -1.21 8.23
CA GLY A 280 12.54 -0.01 8.92
C GLY A 280 11.99 -0.30 10.31
N ALA A 281 11.62 -1.56 10.61
CA ALA A 281 11.19 -2.03 11.93
C ALA A 281 10.15 -1.11 12.59
N ILE A 282 9.21 -0.61 11.78
CA ILE A 282 8.20 0.35 12.23
C ILE A 282 7.23 -0.39 13.15
N THR A 283 7.13 0.09 14.38
CA THR A 283 6.30 -0.49 15.44
C THR A 283 5.31 0.53 15.99
N ILE A 284 4.34 0.06 16.77
CA ILE A 284 3.38 0.93 17.45
C ILE A 284 3.47 0.61 18.94
N SER A 285 3.71 1.65 19.74
CA SER A 285 3.64 1.59 21.19
C SER A 285 2.68 2.65 21.75
N VAL A 286 2.26 2.47 23.00
CA VAL A 286 1.49 3.50 23.73
C VAL A 286 2.29 4.80 23.85
N SER A 287 3.63 4.71 23.92
CA SER A 287 4.51 5.88 24.02
C SER A 287 4.46 6.75 22.77
N ASP A 288 4.29 6.15 21.58
CA ASP A 288 4.24 6.86 20.29
C ASP A 288 2.98 7.73 20.15
N MET A 289 1.92 7.44 20.91
CA MET A 289 0.62 8.13 20.86
C MET A 289 0.61 9.44 21.66
N THR A 290 1.55 10.35 21.43
CA THR A 290 1.74 11.54 22.27
C THR A 290 0.53 12.49 22.24
N VAL A 291 -0.13 12.66 23.39
CA VAL A 291 -1.24 13.61 23.56
C VAL A 291 -0.67 15.04 23.63
N PRO A 292 -1.17 15.99 22.83
CA PRO A 292 -0.67 17.36 22.85
C PRO A 292 -1.04 18.06 24.17
N PRO A 293 -0.10 18.73 24.87
CA PRO A 293 -0.39 19.44 26.11
C PRO A 293 -1.38 20.60 25.89
N GLN A 294 -1.41 21.18 24.67
CA GLN A 294 -2.35 22.23 24.30
C GLN A 294 -3.81 21.78 24.33
N LYS A 295 -4.09 20.46 24.26
CA LYS A 295 -5.45 19.91 24.29
C LYS A 295 -6.26 20.46 25.47
N LYS A 296 -5.68 20.47 26.68
CA LYS A 296 -6.39 20.92 27.88
C LYS A 296 -6.77 22.40 27.81
N ILE A 297 -5.91 23.22 27.21
CA ILE A 297 -6.13 24.66 27.03
C ILE A 297 -7.28 24.88 26.04
N ILE A 298 -7.22 24.21 24.88
CA ILE A 298 -8.23 24.31 23.83
C ILE A 298 -9.61 23.88 24.34
N LEU A 299 -9.67 22.79 25.11
CA LEU A 299 -10.94 22.32 25.69
C LEU A 299 -11.49 23.31 26.72
N ALA A 300 -10.65 23.89 27.57
CA ALA A 300 -11.08 24.89 28.55
C ALA A 300 -11.57 26.19 27.89
N GLU A 301 -10.95 26.61 26.77
CA GLU A 301 -11.43 27.74 25.98
C GLU A 301 -12.76 27.45 25.27
N ALA A 302 -12.93 26.23 24.76
CA ALA A 302 -14.18 25.79 24.16
C ALA A 302 -15.32 25.76 25.19
N ASP A 303 -15.08 25.22 26.39
CA ASP A 303 -16.06 25.20 27.48
C ASP A 303 -16.52 26.61 27.86
N LYS A 304 -15.59 27.58 28.01
CA LYS A 304 -15.95 28.98 28.29
C LYS A 304 -16.80 29.63 27.19
N LYS A 305 -16.54 29.29 25.92
CA LYS A 305 -17.34 29.81 24.80
C LYS A 305 -18.74 29.20 24.79
N VAL A 306 -18.86 27.92 25.15
CA VAL A 306 -20.15 27.24 25.28
C VAL A 306 -20.96 27.85 26.42
N ASP A 307 -20.34 28.11 27.58
CA ASP A 307 -20.99 28.77 28.71
C ASP A 307 -21.53 30.15 28.32
N ALA A 308 -20.75 30.97 27.61
CA ALA A 308 -21.21 32.27 27.11
C ALA A 308 -22.41 32.17 26.14
N VAL A 309 -22.49 31.11 25.34
CA VAL A 309 -23.65 30.85 24.47
C VAL A 309 -24.88 30.44 25.30
N PHE A 310 -24.70 29.67 26.38
CA PHE A 310 -25.77 29.36 27.31
C PHE A 310 -26.27 30.60 28.07
N ASP A 311 -25.37 31.51 28.45
CA ASP A 311 -25.74 32.78 29.08
C ASP A 311 -26.58 33.66 28.12
N MET A 312 -26.16 33.79 26.86
CA MET A 312 -26.93 34.51 25.83
C MET A 312 -28.32 33.89 25.58
N PHE A 313 -28.42 32.56 25.68
CA PHE A 313 -29.71 31.87 25.59
C PHE A 313 -30.59 32.14 26.82
N ALA A 314 -29.99 32.14 28.02
CA ALA A 314 -30.70 32.45 29.26
C ALA A 314 -31.20 33.91 29.31
N GLU A 315 -30.46 34.84 28.70
CA GLU A 315 -30.85 36.24 28.51
C GLU A 315 -31.89 36.43 27.39
N GLY A 316 -32.20 35.38 26.62
CA GLY A 316 -33.20 35.40 25.54
C GLY A 316 -32.73 36.07 24.25
N ILE A 317 -31.42 36.23 24.05
CA ILE A 317 -30.82 36.90 22.89
C ILE A 317 -30.83 35.99 21.65
N ILE A 318 -30.71 34.68 21.85
CA ILE A 318 -30.63 33.68 20.78
C ILE A 318 -31.71 32.61 20.91
N SER A 319 -32.10 32.00 19.79
CA SER A 319 -33.03 30.86 19.77
C SER A 319 -32.34 29.53 20.09
N ASP A 320 -33.12 28.49 20.45
CA ASP A 320 -32.56 27.17 20.77
C ASP A 320 -31.87 26.50 19.55
N ASP A 321 -32.41 26.71 18.34
CA ASP A 321 -31.78 26.23 17.10
C ASP A 321 -30.43 26.93 16.84
N GLU A 322 -30.32 28.22 17.15
CA GLU A 322 -29.07 28.98 17.03
C GLU A 322 -28.07 28.60 18.11
N ARG A 323 -28.54 28.35 19.34
CA ARG A 323 -27.74 27.79 20.45
C ARG A 323 -27.13 26.46 20.01
N HIS A 324 -27.94 25.52 19.54
CA HIS A 324 -27.49 24.19 19.11
C HIS A 324 -26.43 24.28 18.01
N LYS A 325 -26.68 25.07 16.95
CA LYS A 325 -25.72 25.27 15.85
C LYS A 325 -24.42 25.92 16.34
N SER A 326 -24.51 26.87 17.26
CA SER A 326 -23.33 27.56 17.82
C SER A 326 -22.49 26.63 18.67
N VAL A 327 -23.11 25.81 19.52
CA VAL A 327 -22.42 24.80 20.35
C VAL A 327 -21.72 23.76 19.46
N VAL A 328 -22.41 23.24 18.44
CA VAL A 328 -21.81 22.30 17.47
C VAL A 328 -20.60 22.92 16.78
N LYS A 329 -20.72 24.17 16.31
CA LYS A 329 -19.62 24.87 15.64
C LYS A 329 -18.41 25.08 16.55
N ILE A 330 -18.62 25.50 17.81
CA ILE A 330 -17.54 25.68 18.79
C ILE A 330 -16.78 24.36 19.00
N TRP A 331 -17.50 23.24 19.11
CA TRP A 331 -16.88 21.93 19.30
C TRP A 331 -16.20 21.39 18.04
N GLU A 332 -16.72 21.68 16.85
CA GLU A 332 -16.05 21.39 15.58
C GLU A 332 -14.73 22.15 15.46
N ASP A 333 -14.74 23.46 15.76
CA ASP A 333 -13.54 24.31 15.75
C ASP A 333 -12.51 23.83 16.78
N ALA A 334 -12.95 23.47 18.00
CA ALA A 334 -12.08 22.91 19.03
C ALA A 334 -11.46 21.57 18.58
N THR A 335 -12.25 20.69 17.94
CA THR A 335 -11.77 19.41 17.42
C THR A 335 -10.72 19.62 16.31
N ASN A 336 -10.92 20.60 15.44
CA ASN A 336 -9.96 20.96 14.39
C ASN A 336 -8.66 21.54 14.99
N ALA A 337 -8.77 22.45 15.96
CA ALA A 337 -7.61 23.01 16.66
C ALA A 337 -6.79 21.93 17.39
N VAL A 338 -7.45 20.97 18.05
CA VAL A 338 -6.76 19.80 18.66
C VAL A 338 -6.07 18.95 17.60
N THR A 339 -6.67 18.80 16.42
CA THR A 339 -6.06 18.05 15.31
C THR A 339 -4.79 18.72 14.79
N GLU A 340 -4.81 20.05 14.64
CA GLU A 340 -3.63 20.80 14.23
C GLU A 340 -2.51 20.76 15.27
N ALA A 341 -2.87 20.92 16.55
CA ALA A 341 -1.91 20.80 17.65
C ALA A 341 -1.28 19.40 17.71
N LEU A 342 -2.07 18.36 17.46
CA LEU A 342 -1.60 16.99 17.39
C LEU A 342 -0.63 16.78 16.22
N ASN A 343 -0.96 17.26 15.01
CA ASN A 343 -0.08 17.13 13.85
C ASN A 343 1.25 17.88 14.03
N LYS A 344 1.24 19.04 14.70
CA LYS A 344 2.47 19.79 15.02
C LYS A 344 3.33 19.10 16.07
N ASN A 345 2.72 18.37 16.99
CA ASN A 345 3.42 17.69 18.08
C ASN A 345 4.01 16.32 17.64
N LEU A 346 3.41 15.69 16.63
CA LEU A 346 3.95 14.45 16.06
C LEU A 346 5.20 14.75 15.24
N THR A 347 6.34 14.27 15.73
CA THR A 347 7.60 14.32 14.97
C THR A 347 7.48 13.52 13.67
N GLU A 348 8.24 13.91 12.63
CA GLU A 348 8.27 13.17 11.37
C GLU A 348 8.80 11.73 11.55
N ASP A 349 9.68 11.54 12.54
CA ASP A 349 10.26 10.25 12.90
C ASP A 349 9.27 9.33 13.67
N ASN A 350 8.09 9.81 14.04
CA ASN A 350 7.11 9.00 14.76
C ASN A 350 6.49 7.95 13.82
N PRO A 351 6.52 6.64 14.18
CA PRO A 351 5.89 5.56 13.40
C PRO A 351 4.45 5.82 12.98
N ILE A 352 3.64 6.38 13.89
CA ILE A 352 2.22 6.67 13.66
C ILE A 352 2.06 7.75 12.59
N ASN A 353 2.92 8.76 12.63
CA ASN A 353 2.94 9.83 11.66
C ASN A 353 3.40 9.31 10.28
N MET A 354 4.47 8.51 10.25
CA MET A 354 4.95 7.88 9.00
C MET A 354 3.87 7.04 8.32
N MET A 355 3.11 6.23 9.07
CA MET A 355 2.04 5.41 8.51
C MET A 355 0.89 6.23 7.90
N ALA A 356 0.50 7.34 8.55
CA ALA A 356 -0.58 8.19 8.05
C ALA A 356 -0.15 9.08 6.89
N VAL A 357 1.03 9.72 6.96
CA VAL A 357 1.56 10.59 5.91
C VAL A 357 1.90 9.80 4.65
N SER A 358 2.49 8.61 4.79
CA SER A 358 2.75 7.72 3.65
C SER A 358 1.45 7.25 2.97
N GLY A 359 0.32 7.27 3.68
CA GLY A 359 -0.94 6.69 3.23
C GLY A 359 -0.95 5.16 3.25
N ALA A 360 -0.01 4.54 3.97
CA ALA A 360 0.08 3.09 4.12
C ALA A 360 -1.06 2.55 4.99
N ARG A 361 -1.25 3.12 6.20
CA ARG A 361 -2.29 2.73 7.15
C ARG A 361 -2.66 3.93 8.03
N GLY A 362 -3.94 4.07 8.33
CA GLY A 362 -4.41 5.13 9.22
C GLY A 362 -4.64 6.47 8.49
N SER A 363 -5.63 7.21 8.97
CA SER A 363 -5.87 8.61 8.59
C SER A 363 -5.62 9.54 9.77
N ILE A 364 -5.37 10.82 9.50
CA ILE A 364 -5.24 11.86 10.54
C ILE A 364 -6.45 11.86 11.48
N LYS A 365 -7.66 11.60 10.95
CA LYS A 365 -8.90 11.47 11.74
C LYS A 365 -8.85 10.30 12.74
N GLN A 366 -8.25 9.17 12.36
CA GLN A 366 -8.10 8.02 13.26
C GLN A 366 -7.03 8.28 14.32
N ILE A 367 -5.91 8.92 13.95
CA ILE A 367 -4.88 9.34 14.92
C ILE A 367 -5.47 10.32 15.94
N ARG A 368 -6.31 11.25 15.48
CA ARG A 368 -7.05 12.17 16.36
C ARG A 368 -7.90 11.43 17.39
N GLN A 369 -8.55 10.34 17.03
CA GLN A 369 -9.34 9.55 17.98
C GLN A 369 -8.46 8.81 19.01
N LEU A 370 -7.24 8.44 18.63
CA LEU A 370 -6.30 7.75 19.52
C LEU A 370 -5.66 8.69 20.55
N ALA A 371 -5.14 9.85 20.11
CA ALA A 371 -4.33 10.75 20.95
C ALA A 371 -4.87 12.18 21.08
N GLY A 372 -5.90 12.56 20.34
CA GLY A 372 -6.55 13.87 20.39
C GLY A 372 -7.82 13.82 21.22
N MET A 373 -8.97 13.87 20.54
CA MET A 373 -10.31 13.71 21.10
C MET A 373 -11.21 13.03 20.07
N ARG A 374 -12.27 12.34 20.51
CA ARG A 374 -13.20 11.68 19.58
C ARG A 374 -14.12 12.68 18.87
N GLY A 375 -14.60 13.70 19.60
CA GLY A 375 -15.43 14.77 19.08
C GLY A 375 -16.93 14.53 19.26
N LEU A 376 -17.73 15.21 18.44
CA LEU A 376 -19.19 15.10 18.43
C LEU A 376 -19.64 13.78 17.80
N MET A 377 -20.76 13.23 18.30
CA MET A 377 -21.40 12.01 17.79
C MET A 377 -22.78 12.33 17.23
N ALA A 378 -23.20 11.58 16.21
CA ALA A 378 -24.57 11.66 15.69
C ALA A 378 -25.46 10.66 16.45
N THR A 379 -26.67 11.09 16.78
CA THR A 379 -27.74 10.22 17.29
C THR A 379 -28.27 9.30 16.18
N ALA A 380 -29.02 8.26 16.55
CA ALA A 380 -29.72 7.38 15.61
C ALA A 380 -30.72 8.12 14.69
N THR A 381 -31.16 9.34 15.08
CA THR A 381 -32.04 10.19 14.26
C THR A 381 -31.27 11.12 13.31
N GLY A 382 -29.93 11.07 13.31
CA GLY A 382 -29.07 11.90 12.49
C GLY A 382 -28.78 13.29 13.07
N LYS A 383 -29.33 13.62 14.25
CA LYS A 383 -29.00 14.89 14.95
C LYS A 383 -27.68 14.76 15.70
N THR A 384 -26.83 15.78 15.63
CA THR A 384 -25.57 15.84 16.38
C THR A 384 -25.85 16.03 17.87
N LEU A 385 -25.19 15.26 18.75
CA LEU A 385 -25.27 15.46 20.19
C LEU A 385 -24.45 16.68 20.60
N GLU A 386 -25.00 17.49 21.49
CA GLU A 386 -24.34 18.70 22.03
C GLU A 386 -23.19 18.37 22.98
N LEU A 387 -23.22 17.18 23.61
CA LEU A 387 -22.18 16.68 24.50
C LEU A 387 -21.09 15.97 23.69
N PRO A 388 -19.89 16.58 23.53
CA PRO A 388 -18.79 15.93 22.84
C PRO A 388 -18.12 14.89 23.72
N ILE A 389 -17.44 13.95 23.10
CA ILE A 389 -16.52 13.05 23.79
C ILE A 389 -15.14 13.73 23.82
N LYS A 390 -14.75 14.19 25.02
CA LYS A 390 -13.48 14.93 25.24
C LYS A 390 -12.29 13.97 25.39
N ALA A 391 -12.55 12.75 25.87
CA ALA A 391 -11.54 11.71 26.01
C ALA A 391 -11.06 11.17 24.64
N ASN A 392 -9.91 10.50 24.68
CA ASN A 392 -9.37 9.70 23.57
C ASN A 392 -9.18 8.25 24.02
N PHE A 393 -8.89 7.34 23.08
CA PHE A 393 -8.71 5.92 23.42
C PHE A 393 -7.48 5.67 24.31
N ARG A 394 -6.48 6.57 24.31
CA ARG A 394 -5.32 6.48 25.21
C ARG A 394 -5.67 6.83 26.67
N GLU A 395 -6.51 7.84 26.88
CA GLU A 395 -6.96 8.30 28.20
C GLU A 395 -8.06 7.37 28.77
N GLY A 396 -8.83 6.73 27.90
CA GLY A 396 -9.97 5.90 28.25
C GLY A 396 -11.28 6.70 28.27
N LEU A 397 -12.37 6.05 27.88
CA LEU A 397 -13.70 6.64 27.80
C LEU A 397 -14.45 6.38 29.11
N ASN A 398 -15.15 7.40 29.62
CA ASN A 398 -16.08 7.21 30.73
C ASN A 398 -17.32 6.41 30.29
N ILE A 399 -18.04 5.80 31.23
CA ILE A 399 -19.23 4.95 30.94
C ILE A 399 -20.25 5.69 30.05
N LEU A 400 -20.54 6.95 30.37
CA LEU A 400 -21.46 7.78 29.59
C LEU A 400 -20.93 8.07 28.18
N GLU A 401 -19.64 8.42 28.05
CA GLU A 401 -19.02 8.66 26.74
C GLU A 401 -18.95 7.39 25.90
N TYR A 402 -18.74 6.23 26.53
CA TYR A 402 -18.74 4.93 25.87
C TYR A 402 -20.15 4.53 25.40
N PHE A 403 -21.18 4.81 26.20
CA PHE A 403 -22.57 4.57 25.83
C PHE A 403 -23.02 5.49 24.68
N ILE A 404 -22.62 6.76 24.70
CA ILE A 404 -22.88 7.72 23.62
C ILE A 404 -22.11 7.34 22.33
N ALA A 405 -20.97 6.65 22.49
CA ALA A 405 -20.12 6.21 21.40
C ALA A 405 -20.63 4.96 20.65
N ALA A 406 -21.49 4.17 21.29
CA ALA A 406 -22.11 2.97 20.75
C ALA A 406 -23.40 3.32 20.00
#